data_AF-A0A7V0TZH7-F1
#
_entry.id   AF-A0A7V0TZH7-F1
#
_cell.length_a   1.000
_cell.length_b   1.000
_cell.length_c   1.000
_cell.angle_alpha   90.00
_cell.angle_beta   90.00
_cell.angle_gamma   90.00
#
_symmetry.space_group_name_H-M   'P 1'
#
loop_
_entity.id
_entity.type
_entity.pdbx_description
1 polymer ?
#
loop_
_entity_poly.entity_id
_entity_poly.type
_entity_poly.pdbx_seq_one_letter_code
_entity_poly.pdbx_strand_id
1 'polypeptide(L)'
;MSESNLLYRGKSKDVCQITEGQYAGKYKLIFRDDATGYLENGNPVFDPGYDVVVGQIPGKGAIACRFATHFFQLLQKHHIPSHYIETISDNEMIVEPAVPLSIPAAAPDLEGAAPLQNLEFTWRNQATGSFWRRYPFVKPCQNLHQVVEAWTKGDSDILITFEALEQTGAMTRTEIDESALLVQKIAQLVTAEFAQHGLHVLDGKFELGRLQGGDGQIVIIDEISPDVLRVCRGYQPDSNGNCTIHQDCARTTCQDGKRTIKNLNQVKAKDFVSIFL
;
A
#
# COMPACT_ATOMS: atom_id res chain seq x y z
N MET A 1 -14.65 -18.10 14.82
CA MET A 1 -14.05 -19.03 13.84
C MET A 1 -12.92 -19.75 14.55
N SER A 2 -12.78 -21.06 14.40
CA SER A 2 -11.65 -21.79 15.00
C SER A 2 -10.33 -21.25 14.43
N GLU A 3 -9.32 -21.06 15.28
CA GLU A 3 -7.97 -20.64 14.89
C GLU A 3 -7.27 -21.62 13.93
N SER A 4 -7.88 -22.78 13.64
CA SER A 4 -7.29 -23.91 12.91
C SER A 4 -6.88 -23.62 11.46
N ASN A 5 -7.38 -22.55 10.84
CA ASN A 5 -7.14 -22.24 9.43
C ASN A 5 -6.43 -20.90 9.19
N LEU A 6 -5.94 -20.24 10.25
CA LEU A 6 -5.19 -18.99 10.15
C LEU A 6 -3.80 -19.27 9.56
N LEU A 7 -3.51 -18.70 8.39
CA LEU A 7 -2.22 -18.81 7.72
C LEU A 7 -1.26 -17.71 8.16
N TYR A 8 -1.77 -16.48 8.24
CA TYR A 8 -0.98 -15.31 8.57
C TYR A 8 -1.85 -14.29 9.31
N ARG A 9 -1.24 -13.67 10.32
CA ARG A 9 -1.85 -12.59 11.09
C ARG A 9 -1.00 -11.33 10.92
N GLY A 10 -1.49 -10.41 10.09
CA GLY A 10 -0.90 -9.11 9.90
C GLY A 10 -1.32 -8.11 10.99
N LYS A 11 -0.96 -6.84 10.78
CA LYS A 11 -1.29 -5.72 11.68
C LYS A 11 -2.79 -5.41 11.67
N SER A 12 -3.40 -5.39 10.50
CA SER A 12 -4.81 -5.02 10.29
C SER A 12 -5.66 -6.12 9.65
N LYS A 13 -5.06 -7.27 9.29
CA LYS A 13 -5.74 -8.34 8.56
C LYS A 13 -5.32 -9.72 9.02
N ASP A 14 -6.26 -10.64 9.07
CA ASP A 14 -6.00 -12.08 9.14
C ASP A 14 -6.17 -12.71 7.76
N VAL A 15 -5.31 -13.65 7.41
CA VAL A 15 -5.38 -14.45 6.19
C VAL A 15 -5.69 -15.88 6.59
N CYS A 16 -6.85 -16.40 6.19
CA CYS A 16 -7.29 -17.74 6.51
C CYS A 16 -7.41 -18.60 5.25
N GLN A 17 -7.03 -19.87 5.33
CA GLN A 17 -7.33 -20.84 4.29
C GLN A 17 -8.79 -21.30 4.36
N ILE A 18 -9.43 -21.42 3.20
CA ILE A 18 -10.77 -21.99 3.08
C ILE A 18 -10.61 -23.46 2.72
N THR A 19 -11.05 -24.36 3.60
CA THR A 19 -10.86 -25.82 3.45
C THR A 19 -12.07 -26.53 2.87
N GLU A 20 -13.25 -25.90 2.86
CA GLU A 20 -14.52 -26.52 2.48
C GLU A 20 -15.45 -25.51 1.76
N GLY A 21 -16.47 -26.03 1.08
CA GLY A 21 -17.49 -25.23 0.39
C GLY A 21 -17.03 -24.70 -0.99
N GLN A 22 -17.78 -23.74 -1.54
CA GLN A 22 -17.59 -23.26 -2.92
C GLN A 22 -16.24 -22.57 -3.18
N TYR A 23 -15.61 -22.04 -2.12
CA TYR A 23 -14.29 -21.41 -2.19
C TYR A 23 -13.18 -22.27 -1.60
N ALA A 24 -13.37 -23.58 -1.45
CA ALA A 24 -12.32 -24.49 -0.98
C ALA A 24 -11.04 -24.33 -1.82
N GLY A 25 -9.90 -24.22 -1.14
CA GLY A 25 -8.59 -23.96 -1.75
C GLY A 25 -8.26 -22.48 -1.96
N LYS A 26 -9.20 -21.56 -1.72
CA LYS A 26 -8.98 -20.11 -1.78
C LYS A 26 -8.59 -19.54 -0.41
N TYR A 27 -8.16 -18.29 -0.38
CA TYR A 27 -7.90 -17.57 0.87
C TYR A 27 -9.02 -16.58 1.19
N LYS A 28 -9.20 -16.34 2.48
CA LYS A 28 -10.09 -15.33 3.02
C LYS A 28 -9.29 -14.29 3.78
N LEU A 29 -9.35 -13.05 3.34
CA LEU A 29 -8.83 -11.89 4.06
C LEU A 29 -9.92 -11.37 5.00
N ILE A 30 -9.63 -11.33 6.29
CA ILE A 30 -10.50 -10.76 7.32
C ILE A 30 -9.89 -9.43 7.76
N PHE A 31 -10.53 -8.33 7.39
CA PHE A 31 -10.12 -6.99 7.76
C PHE A 31 -10.55 -6.69 9.19
N ARG A 32 -9.59 -6.33 10.04
CA ARG A 32 -9.79 -6.11 11.47
C ARG A 32 -9.86 -4.62 11.79
N ASP A 33 -10.43 -4.33 12.96
CA ASP A 33 -10.53 -2.97 13.49
C ASP A 33 -9.24 -2.50 14.19
N ASP A 34 -8.22 -3.36 14.25
CA ASP A 34 -6.92 -3.03 14.82
C ASP A 34 -6.27 -1.86 14.08
N ALA A 35 -5.74 -0.91 14.86
CA ALA A 35 -5.12 0.29 14.36
C ALA A 35 -3.71 0.45 14.92
N THR A 36 -2.79 0.83 14.05
CA THR A 36 -1.41 1.08 14.42
C THR A 36 -1.19 2.52 14.87
N GLY A 37 -0.12 2.75 15.61
CA GLY A 37 0.21 4.06 16.16
C GLY A 37 1.26 3.99 17.25
N TYR A 38 1.20 4.95 18.18
CA TYR A 38 2.06 5.01 19.35
C TYR A 38 1.26 5.40 20.59
N LEU A 39 1.84 5.20 21.77
CA LEU A 39 1.26 5.66 23.03
C LEU A 39 1.82 7.04 23.38
N GLU A 40 0.94 8.03 23.54
CA GLU A 40 1.28 9.36 24.07
C GLU A 40 0.63 9.51 25.45
N ASN A 41 1.46 9.62 26.49
CA ASN A 41 1.00 9.69 27.88
C ASN A 41 0.04 8.53 28.27
N GLY A 42 0.31 7.32 27.75
CA GLY A 42 -0.52 6.13 28.00
C GLY A 42 -1.79 6.02 27.16
N ASN A 43 -2.09 7.02 26.32
CA ASN A 43 -3.25 6.99 25.42
C ASN A 43 -2.82 6.64 23.98
N PRO A 44 -3.59 5.82 23.26
CA PRO A 44 -3.28 5.49 21.87
C PRO A 44 -3.46 6.71 20.96
N VAL A 45 -2.42 7.05 20.21
CA VAL A 45 -2.45 7.96 19.08
C VAL A 45 -2.35 7.13 17.81
N PHE A 46 -3.45 7.04 17.07
CA PHE A 46 -3.51 6.26 15.84
C PHE A 46 -2.76 6.95 14.70
N ASP A 47 -1.81 6.25 14.12
CA ASP A 47 -1.02 6.70 12.98
C ASP A 47 -0.64 5.47 12.12
N PRO A 48 -1.17 5.35 10.88
CA PRO A 48 -0.90 4.20 10.01
C PRO A 48 0.56 4.12 9.55
N GLY A 49 1.37 5.17 9.78
CA GLY A 49 2.80 5.15 9.52
C GLY A 49 3.64 4.41 10.57
N TYR A 50 3.01 3.87 11.63
CA TYR A 50 3.66 3.05 12.65
C TYR A 50 3.32 1.57 12.46
N ASP A 51 4.21 0.71 12.97
CA ASP A 51 4.13 -0.74 12.81
C ASP A 51 3.57 -1.50 14.03
N VAL A 52 3.19 -0.77 15.07
CA VAL A 52 2.71 -1.32 16.34
C VAL A 52 1.21 -1.11 16.46
N VAL A 53 0.45 -2.17 16.71
CA VAL A 53 -0.99 -2.08 17.04
C VAL A 53 -1.14 -1.51 18.45
N VAL A 54 -1.83 -0.39 18.57
CA VAL A 54 -2.00 0.33 19.85
C VAL A 54 -3.44 0.39 20.33
N GLY A 55 -4.39 -0.12 19.54
CA GLY A 55 -5.79 -0.19 19.90
C GLY A 55 -6.67 -0.55 18.72
N GLN A 56 -7.96 -0.30 18.87
CA GLN A 56 -8.97 -0.59 17.85
C GLN A 56 -9.78 0.66 17.51
N ILE A 57 -10.12 0.80 16.23
CA ILE A 57 -11.03 1.81 15.72
C ILE A 57 -12.27 1.07 15.19
N PRO A 58 -13.42 1.12 15.89
CA PRO A 58 -14.62 0.40 15.49
C PRO A 58 -15.03 0.68 14.03
N GLY A 59 -15.27 -0.38 13.25
CA GLY A 59 -15.68 -0.32 11.86
C GLY A 59 -14.56 -0.04 10.85
N LYS A 60 -13.31 0.11 11.30
CA LYS A 60 -12.14 0.33 10.42
C LYS A 60 -11.96 -0.82 9.43
N GLY A 61 -12.08 -2.07 9.88
CA GLY A 61 -11.90 -3.24 9.02
C GLY A 61 -12.95 -3.31 7.92
N ALA A 62 -14.21 -3.04 8.27
CA ALA A 62 -15.30 -2.99 7.30
C ALA A 62 -15.09 -1.89 6.24
N ILE A 63 -14.68 -0.69 6.67
CA ILE A 63 -14.37 0.41 5.74
C ILE A 63 -13.22 0.03 4.81
N ALA A 64 -12.14 -0.55 5.34
CA ALA A 64 -10.99 -0.96 4.53
C ALA A 64 -11.37 -2.04 3.49
N CYS A 65 -12.17 -3.04 3.88
CA CYS A 65 -12.64 -4.09 2.99
C CYS A 65 -13.53 -3.53 1.87
N ARG A 66 -14.50 -2.68 2.21
CA ARG A 66 -15.38 -2.01 1.23
C ARG A 66 -14.58 -1.14 0.26
N PHE A 67 -13.56 -0.43 0.75
CA PHE A 67 -12.66 0.36 -0.09
C PHE A 67 -11.86 -0.51 -1.06
N ALA A 68 -11.24 -1.56 -0.54
CA ALA A 68 -10.50 -2.53 -1.36
C ALA A 68 -11.41 -3.17 -2.40
N THR A 69 -12.65 -3.51 -2.03
CA THR A 69 -13.67 -4.06 -2.94
C THR A 69 -13.94 -3.11 -4.10
N HIS A 70 -14.19 -1.82 -3.83
CA HIS A 70 -14.44 -0.81 -4.88
C HIS A 70 -13.30 -0.76 -5.89
N PHE A 71 -12.06 -0.64 -5.40
CA PHE A 71 -10.90 -0.53 -6.28
C PHE A 71 -10.59 -1.84 -7.02
N PHE A 72 -10.69 -3.00 -6.39
CA PHE A 72 -10.48 -4.27 -7.11
C PHE A 72 -11.55 -4.50 -8.19
N GLN A 73 -12.80 -4.13 -7.95
CA GLN A 73 -13.84 -4.16 -8.98
C GLN A 73 -13.55 -3.17 -10.11
N LEU A 74 -13.04 -1.97 -9.80
CA LEU A 74 -12.59 -1.02 -10.81
C LEU A 74 -11.44 -1.61 -11.65
N LEU A 75 -10.44 -2.21 -11.01
CA LEU A 75 -9.33 -2.88 -11.69
C LEU A 75 -9.81 -4.01 -12.60
N GLN A 76 -10.76 -4.83 -12.14
CA GLN A 76 -11.35 -5.91 -12.93
C GLN A 76 -12.08 -5.38 -14.18
N LYS A 77 -12.82 -4.27 -14.06
CA LYS A 77 -13.47 -3.59 -15.21
C LYS A 77 -12.47 -3.10 -16.25
N HIS A 78 -11.25 -2.79 -15.83
CA HIS A 78 -10.14 -2.38 -16.70
C HIS A 78 -9.19 -3.52 -17.06
N HIS A 79 -9.55 -4.78 -16.78
CA HIS A 79 -8.75 -5.97 -17.06
C HIS A 79 -7.34 -5.94 -16.44
N ILE A 80 -7.19 -5.30 -15.28
CA ILE A 80 -5.95 -5.32 -14.50
C ILE A 80 -5.94 -6.58 -13.62
N PRO A 81 -4.90 -7.42 -13.71
CA PRO A 81 -4.85 -8.69 -12.99
C PRO A 81 -4.66 -8.47 -11.49
N SER A 82 -5.44 -9.17 -10.68
CA SER A 82 -5.39 -9.11 -9.20
C SER A 82 -5.74 -10.46 -8.60
N HIS A 83 -5.47 -10.62 -7.29
CA HIS A 83 -5.94 -11.80 -6.55
C HIS A 83 -7.42 -11.77 -6.16
N TYR A 84 -8.14 -10.68 -6.43
CA TYR A 84 -9.51 -10.50 -5.95
C TYR A 84 -10.49 -11.45 -6.65
N ILE A 85 -11.35 -12.11 -5.87
CA ILE A 85 -12.46 -12.94 -6.38
C ILE A 85 -13.79 -12.25 -6.05
N GLU A 86 -14.09 -12.09 -4.77
CA GLU A 86 -15.40 -11.61 -4.31
C GLU A 86 -15.33 -11.09 -2.86
N THR A 87 -16.25 -10.22 -2.49
CA THR A 87 -16.44 -9.76 -1.11
C THR A 87 -17.72 -10.36 -0.55
N ILE A 88 -17.60 -11.15 0.53
CA ILE A 88 -18.71 -11.98 1.04
C ILE A 88 -19.37 -11.43 2.32
N SER A 89 -18.74 -10.45 2.96
CA SER A 89 -19.31 -9.71 4.09
C SER A 89 -18.67 -8.32 4.18
N ASP A 90 -19.12 -7.50 5.14
CA ASP A 90 -18.61 -6.13 5.33
C ASP A 90 -17.09 -6.06 5.51
N ASN A 91 -16.46 -7.10 6.06
CA ASN A 91 -15.03 -7.13 6.36
C ASN A 91 -14.30 -8.39 5.88
N GLU A 92 -14.92 -9.23 5.04
CA GLU A 92 -14.32 -10.46 4.51
C GLU A 92 -14.29 -10.48 2.98
N MET A 93 -13.09 -10.72 2.45
CA MET A 93 -12.80 -10.79 1.03
C MET A 93 -12.20 -12.14 0.67
N ILE A 94 -12.73 -12.79 -0.37
CA ILE A 94 -12.17 -14.01 -0.94
C ILE A 94 -11.18 -13.64 -2.03
N VAL A 95 -10.01 -14.26 -1.97
CA VAL A 95 -8.91 -14.02 -2.91
C VAL A 95 -8.30 -15.33 -3.39
N GLU A 96 -7.73 -15.29 -4.59
CA GLU A 96 -6.82 -16.33 -5.05
C GLU A 96 -5.58 -16.39 -4.15
N PRO A 97 -5.14 -17.58 -3.73
CA PRO A 97 -3.87 -17.73 -3.03
C PRO A 97 -2.74 -17.14 -3.87
N ALA A 98 -1.90 -16.30 -3.26
CA ALA A 98 -0.78 -15.67 -3.94
C ALA A 98 0.47 -15.69 -3.05
N VAL A 99 1.63 -15.77 -3.70
CA VAL A 99 2.94 -15.64 -3.07
C VAL A 99 3.46 -14.23 -3.35
N PRO A 100 3.72 -13.41 -2.31
CA PRO A 100 4.32 -12.09 -2.50
C PRO A 100 5.70 -12.19 -3.15
N LEU A 101 6.15 -11.11 -3.82
CA LEU A 101 7.46 -11.09 -4.47
C LEU A 101 8.57 -11.25 -3.41
N SER A 102 9.18 -12.43 -3.37
CA SER A 102 10.08 -12.88 -2.31
C SER A 102 11.20 -13.75 -2.87
N ILE A 103 12.33 -13.81 -2.17
CA ILE A 103 13.43 -14.75 -2.45
C ILE A 103 14.01 -15.32 -1.15
N PRO A 104 14.44 -16.59 -1.12
CA PRO A 104 15.13 -17.16 0.03
C PRO A 104 16.49 -16.49 0.26
N ALA A 105 17.03 -16.64 1.46
CA ALA A 105 18.41 -16.25 1.74
C ALA A 105 19.38 -17.07 0.86
N ALA A 106 20.32 -16.40 0.19
CA ALA A 106 21.28 -17.08 -0.68
C ALA A 106 22.29 -17.95 0.08
N ALA A 107 22.57 -17.61 1.34
CA ALA A 107 23.46 -18.34 2.24
C ALA A 107 22.84 -18.43 3.65
N PRO A 108 21.82 -19.27 3.86
CA PRO A 108 21.05 -19.29 5.11
C PRO A 108 21.87 -19.68 6.35
N ASP A 109 23.00 -20.37 6.17
CA ASP A 109 23.92 -20.76 7.25
C ASP A 109 24.81 -19.60 7.73
N LEU A 110 24.87 -18.48 6.99
CA LEU A 110 25.65 -17.31 7.36
C LEU A 110 24.89 -16.47 8.39
N GLU A 111 25.56 -16.11 9.48
CA GLU A 111 24.97 -15.25 10.51
C GLU A 111 24.50 -13.92 9.93
N GLY A 112 23.22 -13.60 10.14
CA GLY A 112 22.58 -12.38 9.63
C GLY A 112 21.95 -12.51 8.23
N ALA A 113 22.08 -13.67 7.56
CA ALA A 113 21.36 -13.92 6.32
C ALA A 113 19.85 -14.06 6.58
N ALA A 114 19.04 -13.39 5.76
CA ALA A 114 17.58 -13.41 5.88
C ALA A 114 16.94 -13.41 4.48
N PRO A 115 15.76 -14.04 4.31
CA PRO A 115 15.03 -13.98 3.05
C PRO A 115 14.44 -12.58 2.82
N LEU A 116 14.28 -12.21 1.55
CA LEU A 116 13.38 -11.12 1.17
C LEU A 116 11.95 -11.66 1.24
N GLN A 117 11.19 -11.27 2.25
CA GLN A 117 9.85 -11.84 2.48
C GLN A 117 8.77 -11.25 1.57
N ASN A 118 8.89 -9.97 1.21
CA ASN A 118 7.96 -9.26 0.35
C ASN A 118 8.58 -7.95 -0.15
N LEU A 119 8.06 -7.44 -1.27
CA LEU A 119 8.34 -6.12 -1.79
C LEU A 119 7.08 -5.26 -1.78
N GLU A 120 7.23 -4.03 -1.34
CA GLU A 120 6.21 -3.00 -1.45
C GLU A 120 6.62 -1.99 -2.53
N PHE A 121 5.68 -1.66 -3.41
CA PHE A 121 5.90 -0.70 -4.49
C PHE A 121 5.15 0.59 -4.19
N THR A 122 5.90 1.66 -3.91
CA THR A 122 5.30 2.98 -3.74
C THR A 122 5.29 3.72 -5.07
N TRP A 123 4.17 4.33 -5.44
CA TRP A 123 4.15 5.33 -6.50
C TRP A 123 4.02 6.72 -5.91
N ARG A 124 4.64 7.71 -6.54
CA ARG A 124 4.61 9.10 -6.11
C ARG A 124 4.08 9.98 -7.23
N ASN A 125 2.89 10.55 -7.06
CA ASN A 125 2.45 11.66 -7.90
C ASN A 125 3.24 12.91 -7.50
N GLN A 126 3.24 13.27 -6.21
CA GLN A 126 3.93 14.46 -5.70
C GLN A 126 4.97 14.15 -4.61
N ALA A 127 5.98 15.01 -4.50
CA ALA A 127 7.01 14.92 -3.47
C ALA A 127 6.46 15.20 -2.06
N THR A 128 6.32 14.15 -1.25
CA THR A 128 5.97 14.25 0.18
C THR A 128 6.60 13.08 0.95
N GLY A 129 6.25 12.92 2.24
CA GLY A 129 6.63 11.77 3.04
C GLY A 129 8.14 11.49 3.05
N SER A 130 8.50 10.21 2.96
CA SER A 130 9.90 9.77 2.93
C SER A 130 10.65 10.21 1.67
N PHE A 131 9.96 10.39 0.54
CA PHE A 131 10.57 10.89 -0.69
C PHE A 131 11.15 12.30 -0.47
N TRP A 132 10.33 13.25 -0.02
CA TRP A 132 10.80 14.62 0.21
C TRP A 132 11.91 14.69 1.27
N ARG A 133 11.82 13.87 2.34
CA ARG A 133 12.84 13.81 3.39
C ARG A 133 14.21 13.37 2.86
N ARG A 134 14.25 12.39 1.95
CA ARG A 134 15.50 11.87 1.37
C ARG A 134 16.17 12.84 0.39
N TYR A 135 15.39 13.69 -0.30
CA TYR A 135 15.91 14.57 -1.35
C TYR A 135 15.80 16.06 -0.97
N PRO A 136 16.82 16.65 -0.32
CA PRO A 136 16.78 18.06 0.15
C PRO A 136 16.74 19.10 -0.95
N PHE A 137 17.06 18.72 -2.18
CA PHE A 137 16.98 19.56 -3.36
C PHE A 137 15.60 19.55 -4.04
N VAL A 138 14.61 18.82 -3.50
CA VAL A 138 13.24 18.73 -4.04
C VAL A 138 12.29 19.63 -3.25
N LYS A 139 11.46 20.42 -3.95
CA LYS A 139 10.43 21.26 -3.29
C LYS A 139 9.25 20.41 -2.80
N PRO A 140 8.56 20.80 -1.71
CA PRO A 140 7.33 20.13 -1.29
C PRO A 140 6.28 20.09 -2.40
N CYS A 141 5.60 18.96 -2.54
CA CYS A 141 4.54 18.72 -3.52
C CYS A 141 4.95 19.00 -4.99
N GLN A 142 6.24 18.89 -5.31
CA GLN A 142 6.74 18.86 -6.69
C GLN A 142 6.11 17.68 -7.44
N ASN A 143 5.78 17.87 -8.72
CA ASN A 143 5.37 16.76 -9.58
C ASN A 143 6.52 15.77 -9.76
N LEU A 144 6.23 14.49 -9.54
CA LEU A 144 7.17 13.39 -9.69
C LEU A 144 6.79 12.46 -10.83
N HIS A 145 5.76 12.79 -11.63
CA HIS A 145 5.41 12.03 -12.83
C HIS A 145 5.25 10.52 -12.58
N GLN A 146 4.65 10.15 -11.43
CA GLN A 146 4.41 8.74 -11.07
C GLN A 146 5.70 7.91 -10.93
N VAL A 147 6.74 8.48 -10.29
CA VAL A 147 7.92 7.71 -9.86
C VAL A 147 7.48 6.48 -9.07
N VAL A 148 7.99 5.31 -9.45
CA VAL A 148 7.82 4.05 -8.74
C VAL A 148 9.10 3.72 -8.00
N GLU A 149 8.96 3.29 -6.75
CA GLU A 149 10.06 2.87 -5.88
C GLU A 149 9.72 1.50 -5.27
N ALA A 150 10.72 0.62 -5.15
CA ALA A 150 10.58 -0.65 -4.46
C ALA A 150 11.19 -0.57 -3.05
N TRP A 151 10.53 -1.23 -2.10
CA TRP A 151 10.91 -1.27 -0.70
C TRP A 151 10.83 -2.70 -0.19
N THR A 152 11.79 -3.12 0.63
CA THR A 152 11.68 -4.38 1.37
C THR A 152 10.64 -4.24 2.46
N LYS A 153 9.84 -5.28 2.72
CA LYS A 153 8.98 -5.34 3.91
C LYS A 153 9.73 -5.98 5.08
N GLY A 154 9.90 -5.26 6.19
CA GLY A 154 10.61 -5.77 7.37
C GLY A 154 10.43 -4.89 8.62
N ASP A 155 11.32 -5.04 9.61
CA ASP A 155 11.32 -4.17 10.81
C ASP A 155 11.61 -2.70 10.48
N SER A 156 12.38 -2.49 9.42
CA SER A 156 12.52 -1.20 8.77
C SER A 156 12.44 -1.38 7.27
N ASP A 157 11.54 -0.67 6.61
CA ASP A 157 11.43 -0.72 5.16
C ASP A 157 12.66 -0.06 4.52
N ILE A 158 13.38 -0.81 3.69
CA ILE A 158 14.60 -0.36 3.02
C ILE A 158 14.27 -0.10 1.56
N LEU A 159 14.58 1.11 1.07
CA LEU A 159 14.52 1.38 -0.36
C LEU A 159 15.55 0.49 -1.07
N ILE A 160 15.08 -0.25 -2.07
CA ILE A 160 15.95 -0.98 -2.99
C ILE A 160 15.78 -0.45 -4.41
N THR A 161 16.90 -0.17 -5.07
CA THR A 161 16.85 0.29 -6.47
C THR A 161 16.49 -0.87 -7.38
N PHE A 162 15.90 -0.58 -8.53
CA PHE A 162 15.62 -1.59 -9.56
C PHE A 162 16.90 -2.29 -10.05
N GLU A 163 18.01 -1.56 -10.15
CA GLU A 163 19.30 -2.16 -10.45
C GLU A 163 19.77 -3.14 -9.35
N ALA A 164 19.64 -2.78 -8.08
CA ALA A 164 19.98 -3.68 -6.98
C ALA A 164 19.06 -4.91 -6.91
N LEU A 165 17.76 -4.76 -7.21
CA LEU A 165 16.83 -5.89 -7.32
C LEU A 165 17.26 -6.88 -8.41
N GLU A 166 17.69 -6.36 -9.57
CA GLU A 166 18.19 -7.20 -10.66
C GLU A 166 19.49 -7.90 -10.28
N GLN A 167 20.47 -7.15 -9.78
CA GLN A 167 21.80 -7.68 -9.50
C GLN A 167 21.83 -8.64 -8.29
N THR A 168 20.88 -8.51 -7.36
CA THR A 168 20.72 -9.50 -6.27
C THR A 168 19.96 -10.75 -6.72
N GLY A 169 19.38 -10.76 -7.92
CA GLY A 169 18.54 -11.85 -8.42
C GLY A 169 17.15 -11.91 -7.78
N ALA A 170 16.74 -10.86 -7.06
CA ALA A 170 15.40 -10.78 -6.47
C ALA A 170 14.29 -10.72 -7.52
N MET A 171 14.56 -10.04 -8.64
CA MET A 171 13.68 -9.97 -9.80
C MET A 171 14.52 -9.85 -11.07
N THR A 172 14.04 -10.42 -12.17
CA THR A 172 14.61 -10.17 -13.50
C THR A 172 14.27 -8.77 -13.99
N ARG A 173 15.02 -8.25 -14.98
CA ARG A 173 14.71 -6.97 -15.63
C ARG A 173 13.28 -6.91 -16.16
N THR A 174 12.83 -7.97 -16.82
CA THR A 174 11.46 -8.06 -17.35
C THR A 174 10.41 -7.95 -16.25
N GLU A 175 10.57 -8.68 -15.15
CA GLU A 175 9.64 -8.62 -14.01
C GLU A 175 9.61 -7.24 -13.34
N ILE A 176 10.77 -6.57 -13.27
CA ILE A 176 10.86 -5.19 -12.75
C ILE A 176 10.07 -4.23 -13.65
N ASP A 177 10.28 -4.29 -14.96
CA ASP A 177 9.63 -3.42 -15.92
C ASP A 177 8.11 -3.66 -15.95
N GLU A 178 7.68 -4.93 -15.89
CA GLU A 178 6.28 -5.34 -15.80
C GLU A 178 5.64 -4.85 -14.50
N SER A 179 6.34 -4.98 -13.36
CA SER A 179 5.86 -4.52 -12.05
C SER A 179 5.72 -3.00 -12.00
N ALA A 180 6.72 -2.26 -12.51
CA ALA A 180 6.66 -0.81 -12.58
C ALA A 180 5.51 -0.33 -13.47
N LEU A 181 5.31 -0.96 -14.63
CA LEU A 181 4.22 -0.65 -15.54
C LEU A 181 2.85 -0.97 -14.93
N LEU A 182 2.72 -2.11 -14.25
CA LEU A 182 1.49 -2.49 -13.54
C LEU A 182 1.15 -1.48 -12.44
N VAL A 183 2.13 -1.11 -11.61
CA VAL A 183 1.96 -0.10 -10.55
C VAL A 183 1.54 1.24 -11.13
N GLN A 184 2.16 1.70 -12.23
CA GLN A 184 1.79 2.96 -12.88
C GLN A 184 0.36 2.92 -13.43
N LYS A 185 -0.06 1.82 -14.08
CA LYS A 185 -1.43 1.66 -14.58
C LYS A 185 -2.46 1.71 -13.45
N ILE A 186 -2.21 0.97 -12.37
CA ILE A 186 -3.09 0.98 -11.19
C ILE A 186 -3.13 2.37 -10.56
N ALA A 187 -1.96 3.01 -10.37
CA ALA A 187 -1.85 4.36 -9.83
C ALA A 187 -2.62 5.41 -10.65
N GLN A 188 -2.61 5.30 -11.98
CA GLN A 188 -3.38 6.15 -12.87
C GLN A 188 -4.88 5.97 -12.68
N LEU A 189 -5.37 4.73 -12.63
CA LEU A 189 -6.78 4.44 -12.39
C LEU A 189 -7.23 4.95 -11.01
N VAL A 190 -6.45 4.67 -9.96
CA VAL A 190 -6.73 5.15 -8.61
C VAL A 190 -6.75 6.69 -8.59
N THR A 191 -5.75 7.34 -9.18
CA THR A 191 -5.67 8.81 -9.23
C THR A 191 -6.86 9.42 -9.97
N ALA A 192 -7.25 8.83 -11.11
CA ALA A 192 -8.39 9.29 -11.90
C ALA A 192 -9.72 9.11 -11.15
N GLU A 193 -9.88 7.99 -10.45
CA GLU A 193 -11.05 7.71 -9.63
C GLU A 193 -11.24 8.76 -8.53
N PHE A 194 -10.19 9.08 -7.77
CA PHE A 194 -10.24 10.15 -6.77
C PHE A 194 -10.47 11.54 -7.38
N ALA A 195 -9.92 11.81 -8.56
CA ALA A 195 -10.08 13.10 -9.22
C ALA A 195 -11.54 13.42 -9.58
N GLN A 196 -12.36 12.40 -9.87
CA GLN A 196 -13.81 12.56 -10.10
C GLN A 196 -14.54 13.16 -8.88
N HIS A 197 -13.99 13.00 -7.68
CA HIS A 197 -14.52 13.54 -6.43
C HIS A 197 -13.79 14.80 -5.95
N GLY A 198 -13.01 15.45 -6.81
CA GLY A 198 -12.23 16.64 -6.46
C GLY A 198 -11.12 16.37 -5.44
N LEU A 199 -10.66 15.13 -5.35
CA LEU A 199 -9.59 14.70 -4.46
C LEU A 199 -8.29 14.47 -5.23
N HIS A 200 -7.16 14.70 -4.56
CA HIS A 200 -5.85 14.55 -5.16
C HIS A 200 -5.00 13.52 -4.41
N VAL A 201 -4.61 12.46 -5.10
CA VAL A 201 -3.72 11.41 -4.57
C VAL A 201 -2.27 11.89 -4.70
N LEU A 202 -1.55 12.03 -3.58
CA LEU A 202 -0.14 12.43 -3.57
C LEU A 202 0.77 11.23 -3.83
N ASP A 203 0.51 10.12 -3.16
CA ASP A 203 1.24 8.86 -3.29
C ASP A 203 0.41 7.71 -2.71
N GLY A 204 0.93 6.50 -2.91
CA GLY A 204 0.43 5.32 -2.21
C GLY A 204 1.39 4.15 -2.35
N LYS A 205 0.93 2.98 -1.91
CA LYS A 205 1.71 1.74 -1.86
C LYS A 205 0.87 0.55 -2.31
N PHE A 206 1.46 -0.34 -3.10
CA PHE A 206 0.88 -1.62 -3.50
C PHE A 206 1.82 -2.77 -3.12
N GLU A 207 1.23 -3.93 -2.87
CA GLU A 207 1.96 -5.19 -2.83
C GLU A 207 1.65 -5.99 -4.09
N LEU A 208 2.67 -6.65 -4.64
CA LEU A 208 2.54 -7.48 -5.83
C LEU A 208 2.90 -8.93 -5.46
N GLY A 209 2.38 -9.87 -6.24
CA GLY A 209 2.66 -11.28 -6.06
C GLY A 209 2.36 -12.10 -7.30
N ARG A 210 2.49 -13.42 -7.16
CA ARG A 210 2.13 -14.41 -8.17
C ARG A 210 1.08 -15.35 -7.61
N LEU A 211 0.03 -15.63 -8.37
CA LEU A 211 -0.99 -16.58 -7.94
C LEU A 211 -0.40 -17.99 -7.81
N GLN A 212 -0.75 -18.71 -6.73
CA GLN A 212 -0.36 -20.10 -6.56
C GLN A 212 -1.05 -20.95 -7.63
N GLY A 213 -0.25 -21.71 -8.39
CA GLY A 213 -0.76 -22.49 -9.53
C GLY A 213 -1.13 -21.65 -10.75
N GLY A 214 -0.82 -20.35 -10.77
CA GLY A 214 -0.92 -19.49 -11.95
C GLY A 214 0.24 -19.70 -12.94
N ASP A 215 0.23 -18.92 -14.02
CA ASP A 215 1.26 -18.92 -15.08
C ASP A 215 2.54 -18.16 -14.70
N GLY A 216 2.62 -17.63 -13.48
CA GLY A 216 3.73 -16.82 -13.00
C GLY A 216 3.59 -15.32 -13.25
N GLN A 217 2.47 -14.88 -13.85
CA GLN A 217 2.18 -13.46 -14.04
C GLN A 217 2.17 -12.71 -12.69
N ILE A 218 2.76 -11.51 -12.69
CA ILE A 218 2.73 -10.59 -11.56
C ILE A 218 1.37 -9.88 -11.52
N VAL A 219 0.72 -9.93 -10.35
CA VAL A 219 -0.60 -9.35 -10.10
C VAL A 219 -0.57 -8.46 -8.85
N ILE A 220 -1.53 -7.55 -8.72
CA ILE A 220 -1.72 -6.83 -7.46
C ILE A 220 -2.38 -7.75 -6.42
N ILE A 221 -1.83 -7.74 -5.20
CA ILE A 221 -2.33 -8.50 -4.04
C ILE A 221 -2.60 -7.54 -2.87
N ASP A 222 -2.86 -8.10 -1.69
CA ASP A 222 -3.22 -7.39 -0.47
C ASP A 222 -4.49 -6.52 -0.64
N GLU A 223 -4.37 -5.20 -0.49
CA GLU A 223 -5.48 -4.25 -0.50
C GLU A 223 -5.17 -2.94 -1.24
N ILE A 224 -6.22 -2.24 -1.66
CA ILE A 224 -6.18 -0.79 -1.92
C ILE A 224 -7.11 -0.14 -0.91
N SER A 225 -6.55 0.49 0.12
CA SER A 225 -7.29 1.05 1.25
C SER A 225 -6.85 2.48 1.58
N PRO A 226 -7.60 3.21 2.43
CA PRO A 226 -7.17 4.51 2.94
C PRO A 226 -5.82 4.49 3.68
N ASP A 227 -5.40 3.35 4.23
CA ASP A 227 -4.16 3.25 4.99
C ASP A 227 -2.93 3.24 4.08
N VAL A 228 -3.09 2.80 2.83
CA VAL A 228 -2.00 2.69 1.85
C VAL A 228 -1.94 3.87 0.88
N LEU A 229 -2.77 4.90 1.10
CA LEU A 229 -2.89 6.07 0.23
C LEU A 229 -2.72 7.38 1.01
N ARG A 230 -2.11 8.38 0.37
CA ARG A 230 -2.20 9.77 0.85
C ARG A 230 -3.00 10.60 -0.14
N VAL A 231 -4.21 10.96 0.28
CA VAL A 231 -5.14 11.76 -0.54
C VAL A 231 -5.44 13.07 0.16
N CYS A 232 -5.42 14.19 -0.58
CA CYS A 232 -5.67 15.52 -0.04
C CYS A 232 -6.87 16.20 -0.71
N ARG A 233 -7.49 17.11 0.03
CA ARG A 233 -8.44 18.10 -0.52
C ARG A 233 -7.68 19.32 -1.02
N GLY A 234 -8.08 19.80 -2.19
CA GLY A 234 -7.47 20.95 -2.82
C GLY A 234 -6.14 20.61 -3.50
N TYR A 235 -6.08 20.90 -4.79
CA TYR A 235 -4.89 20.78 -5.62
C TYR A 235 -5.01 21.73 -6.79
N GLN A 236 -4.00 22.56 -7.00
CA GLN A 236 -3.93 23.51 -8.11
C GLN A 236 -2.60 23.32 -8.82
N PRO A 237 -2.55 22.53 -9.91
CA PRO A 237 -1.32 22.31 -10.65
C PRO A 237 -0.93 23.53 -11.50
N ASP A 238 0.36 23.86 -11.55
CA ASP A 238 0.95 24.69 -12.61
C ASP A 238 1.07 23.90 -13.93
N SER A 239 1.63 24.53 -14.98
CA SER A 239 1.84 23.88 -16.28
C SER A 239 2.78 22.66 -16.24
N ASN A 240 3.56 22.50 -15.17
CA ASN A 240 4.44 21.37 -14.94
C ASN A 240 3.82 20.34 -13.96
N GLY A 241 2.58 20.55 -13.52
CA GLY A 241 1.90 19.70 -12.54
C GLY A 241 2.34 19.92 -11.09
N ASN A 242 3.11 20.96 -10.77
CA ASN A 242 3.43 21.25 -9.38
C ASN A 242 2.25 21.91 -8.68
N CYS A 243 1.99 21.52 -7.43
CA CYS A 243 0.95 22.17 -6.65
C CYS A 243 1.35 23.62 -6.31
N THR A 244 0.56 24.61 -6.72
CA THR A 244 0.81 26.04 -6.44
C THR A 244 0.42 26.44 -5.02
N ILE A 245 -0.54 25.73 -4.41
CA ILE A 245 -1.07 26.00 -3.05
C ILE A 245 -0.37 25.18 -1.95
N HIS A 246 0.74 24.50 -2.26
CA HIS A 246 1.42 23.63 -1.29
C HIS A 246 1.91 24.37 -0.05
N GLN A 247 2.19 25.68 -0.14
CA GLN A 247 2.61 26.49 1.00
C GLN A 247 1.51 26.62 2.07
N ASP A 248 0.24 26.51 1.67
CA ASP A 248 -0.90 26.59 2.57
C ASP A 248 -1.21 25.25 3.24
N CYS A 249 -0.84 24.13 2.59
CA CYS A 249 -1.27 22.80 2.99
C CYS A 249 -0.14 21.79 3.26
N ALA A 250 1.13 22.15 3.09
CA ALA A 250 2.29 21.34 3.45
C ALA A 250 3.17 22.09 4.47
N ARG A 251 3.30 21.54 5.68
CA ARG A 251 4.20 22.07 6.70
C ARG A 251 5.46 21.22 6.76
N THR A 252 6.60 21.86 6.55
CA THR A 252 7.91 21.23 6.70
C THR A 252 8.60 21.73 7.96
N THR A 253 9.27 20.84 8.68
CA THR A 253 10.19 21.22 9.77
C THR A 253 11.56 20.62 9.52
N CYS A 254 12.59 21.28 10.04
CA CYS A 254 13.94 20.74 10.10
C CYS A 254 14.50 21.04 11.49
N GLN A 255 14.73 20.00 12.29
CA GLN A 255 15.29 20.11 13.63
C GLN A 255 16.37 19.03 13.76
N ASP A 256 17.57 19.41 14.21
CA ASP A 256 18.71 18.51 14.39
C ASP A 256 19.02 17.63 13.17
N GLY A 257 18.91 18.21 11.97
CA GLY A 257 19.10 17.52 10.69
C GLY A 257 17.94 16.59 10.28
N LYS A 258 16.95 16.37 11.15
CA LYS A 258 15.74 15.59 10.85
C LYS A 258 14.71 16.47 10.13
N ARG A 259 14.51 16.18 8.85
CA ARG A 259 13.49 16.81 8.01
C ARG A 259 12.15 16.11 8.19
N THR A 260 11.06 16.84 8.36
CA THR A 260 9.70 16.28 8.36
C THR A 260 8.78 17.09 7.44
N ILE A 261 7.71 16.45 6.97
CA ILE A 261 6.67 17.09 6.17
C ILE A 261 5.30 16.52 6.59
N LYS A 262 4.31 17.40 6.74
CA LYS A 262 2.93 17.06 7.05
C LYS A 262 1.99 17.72 6.04
N ASN A 263 1.13 16.93 5.40
CA ASN A 263 0.05 17.43 4.55
C ASN A 263 -1.19 17.71 5.41
N LEU A 264 -1.59 18.97 5.51
CA LEU A 264 -2.66 19.44 6.40
C LEU A 264 -4.07 19.11 5.90
N ASN A 265 -4.23 19.04 4.58
CA ASN A 265 -5.52 18.77 3.94
C ASN A 265 -5.72 17.29 3.61
N GLN A 266 -4.96 16.39 4.24
CA GLN A 266 -5.13 14.95 4.04
C GLN A 266 -6.53 14.51 4.48
N VAL A 267 -7.23 13.80 3.60
CA VAL A 267 -8.56 13.24 3.86
C VAL A 267 -8.43 12.12 4.88
N LYS A 268 -9.28 12.14 5.91
CA LYS A 268 -9.30 11.07 6.93
C LYS A 268 -10.01 9.85 6.36
N ALA A 269 -9.59 8.65 6.76
CA ALA A 269 -10.16 7.39 6.28
C ALA A 269 -11.70 7.35 6.36
N LYS A 270 -12.27 7.80 7.49
CA LYS A 270 -13.73 7.87 7.69
C LYS A 270 -14.47 8.75 6.69
N ASP A 271 -13.80 9.77 6.16
CA ASP A 271 -14.41 10.73 5.23
C ASP A 271 -14.47 10.17 3.80
N PHE A 272 -13.75 9.08 3.51
CA PHE A 272 -13.89 8.39 2.22
C PHE A 272 -15.17 7.57 2.13
N VAL A 273 -15.75 7.19 3.28
CA VAL A 273 -17.01 6.43 3.29
C VAL A 273 -18.08 7.21 2.56
N SER A 274 -18.34 8.47 2.92
CA SER A 274 -19.36 9.28 2.23
C SER A 274 -19.03 9.66 0.78
N ILE A 275 -17.84 9.32 0.27
CA ILE A 275 -17.39 9.66 -1.08
C ILE A 275 -17.53 8.46 -2.02
N PHE A 276 -17.15 7.27 -1.56
CA PHE A 276 -17.09 6.06 -2.38
C PHE A 276 -18.11 4.98 -1.98
N LEU A 277 -18.73 5.09 -0.80
CA LEU A 277 -19.47 4.02 -0.12
C LEU A 277 -20.82 4.48 0.43
#